data_AF-A0A418FG81-F1
#
_entry.id   AF-A0A418FG81-F1
#
_cell.length_a   1.000
_cell.length_b   1.000
_cell.length_c   1.000
_cell.angle_alpha   90.00
_cell.angle_beta   90.00
_cell.angle_gamma   90.00
#
_symmetry.space_group_name_H-M   'P 1'
#
loop_
_entity.id
_entity.type
_entity.pdbx_description
1 polymer ?
#
loop_
_entity_poly.entity_id
_entity_poly.type
_entity_poly.pdbx_seq_one_letter_code
_entity_poly.pdbx_strand_id
1 'polypeptide(L)'
;MDQPETPVVAQFFLDPYARPGQKRQGSFVEVVVSRSKVLRTAKAPVRLPVFSIVLNQTPPVGDTPSLMTFTDLALLFGCVGIGLRIALTSAEYTAASGMEGIEMDALGMPVAMMKRFCYHNGTYIPLQSTN
;
A
#
# COMPACT_ATOMS: atom_id res chain seq x y z
N MET A 1 9.21 -20.11 -8.79
CA MET A 1 9.23 -18.64 -8.86
C MET A 1 10.68 -18.26 -8.77
N ASP A 2 11.26 -17.83 -9.89
CA ASP A 2 12.67 -17.51 -9.99
C ASP A 2 13.03 -16.41 -8.97
N GLN A 3 14.19 -16.53 -8.34
CA GLN A 3 14.60 -15.60 -7.30
C GLN A 3 14.95 -14.27 -7.97
N PRO A 4 14.30 -13.16 -7.62
CA PRO A 4 14.56 -11.89 -8.28
C PRO A 4 16.00 -11.45 -8.02
N GLU A 5 16.66 -10.86 -9.02
CA GLU A 5 18.01 -10.30 -8.89
C GLU A 5 18.09 -9.26 -7.76
N THR A 6 17.00 -8.53 -7.55
CA THR A 6 16.83 -7.57 -6.47
C THR A 6 16.14 -8.22 -5.26
N PRO A 7 16.67 -8.09 -4.03
CA PRO A 7 16.04 -8.65 -2.84
C PRO A 7 14.62 -8.13 -2.62
N VAL A 8 13.67 -9.03 -2.38
CA VAL A 8 12.29 -8.68 -2.00
C VAL A 8 12.30 -8.12 -0.57
N VAL A 9 11.74 -6.93 -0.39
CA VAL A 9 11.66 -6.26 0.93
C VAL A 9 10.27 -6.35 1.57
N ALA A 10 9.22 -6.48 0.76
CA ALA A 10 7.83 -6.62 1.20
C ALA A 10 6.96 -7.14 0.04
N GLN A 11 5.74 -7.56 0.35
CA GLN A 11 4.72 -7.91 -0.66
C GLN A 11 3.38 -7.29 -0.27
N PHE A 12 2.51 -7.07 -1.25
CA PHE A 12 1.16 -6.59 -0.95
C PHE A 12 0.11 -7.11 -1.92
N PHE A 13 -1.13 -7.16 -1.44
CA PHE A 13 -2.31 -7.39 -2.25
C PHE A 13 -3.01 -6.06 -2.52
N LEU A 14 -3.61 -5.90 -3.69
CA LEU A 14 -4.42 -4.73 -4.04
C LEU A 14 -5.84 -5.18 -4.36
N ASP A 15 -6.81 -4.65 -3.62
CA ASP A 15 -8.24 -4.85 -3.85
C ASP A 15 -8.90 -3.51 -4.19
N PRO A 16 -8.94 -3.13 -5.49
CA PRO A 16 -9.21 -1.76 -5.90
C PRO A 16 -10.69 -1.39 -5.94
N TYR A 17 -11.58 -2.33 -6.25
CA TYR A 17 -12.95 -2.02 -6.70
C TYR A 17 -14.00 -2.18 -5.61
N ALA A 18 -15.06 -1.36 -5.69
CA ALA A 18 -16.23 -1.51 -4.85
C ALA A 18 -17.00 -2.82 -5.15
N ARG A 19 -17.43 -3.51 -4.10
CA ARG A 19 -18.32 -4.69 -4.16
C ARG A 19 -19.42 -4.55 -3.09
N PRO A 20 -20.55 -3.89 -3.42
CA PRO A 20 -21.62 -3.62 -2.45
C PRO A 20 -22.12 -4.89 -1.77
N GLY A 21 -22.35 -4.83 -0.45
CA GLY A 21 -22.85 -5.95 0.35
C GLY A 21 -21.84 -7.06 0.66
N GLN A 22 -20.70 -7.12 -0.02
CA GLN A 22 -19.67 -8.15 0.18
C GLN A 22 -18.35 -7.61 0.70
N LYS A 23 -18.09 -6.31 0.51
CA LYS A 23 -16.84 -5.65 0.88
C LYS A 23 -17.11 -4.45 1.80
N ARG A 24 -16.28 -4.31 2.83
CA ARG A 24 -16.29 -3.14 3.71
C ARG A 24 -16.01 -1.86 2.91
N GLN A 25 -16.83 -0.85 3.10
CA GLN A 25 -16.64 0.47 2.49
C GLN A 25 -15.41 1.20 3.04
N GLY A 26 -14.87 2.13 2.26
CA GLY A 26 -13.74 2.99 2.63
C GLY A 26 -12.44 2.67 1.88
N SER A 27 -11.35 3.29 2.29
CA SER A 27 -10.00 3.01 1.78
C SER A 27 -9.06 2.82 2.96
N PHE A 28 -8.43 1.66 3.05
CA PHE A 28 -7.62 1.28 4.20
C PHE A 28 -6.52 0.29 3.82
N VAL A 29 -5.59 0.10 4.75
CA VAL A 29 -4.52 -0.89 4.64
C VAL A 29 -4.63 -1.84 5.81
N GLU A 30 -4.52 -3.13 5.55
CA GLU A 30 -4.56 -4.18 6.56
C GLU A 30 -3.26 -4.99 6.54
N VAL A 31 -2.67 -5.18 7.71
CA VAL A 31 -1.43 -5.95 7.85
C VAL A 31 -1.80 -7.43 7.87
N VAL A 32 -1.24 -8.20 6.94
CA VAL A 32 -1.39 -9.67 6.90
C VAL A 32 -0.34 -10.32 7.81
N VAL A 33 0.93 -9.93 7.62
CA VAL A 33 2.02 -10.30 8.53
C VAL A 33 3.00 -9.14 8.69
N SER A 34 3.44 -8.88 9.93
CA SER A 34 4.43 -7.83 10.22
C SER A 34 5.87 -8.34 10.08
N ARG A 35 6.80 -7.41 9.84
CA ARG A 35 8.24 -7.71 9.83
C ARG A 35 8.67 -8.25 11.19
N SER A 36 9.43 -9.35 11.21
CA SER A 36 9.84 -9.94 12.49
C SER A 36 11.10 -10.79 12.35
N LYS A 37 12.11 -10.47 13.16
CA LYS A 37 13.34 -11.27 13.29
C LYS A 37 13.13 -12.51 14.14
N VAL A 38 12.19 -12.47 15.07
CA VAL A 38 11.82 -13.62 15.93
C VAL A 38 11.17 -14.72 15.10
N LEU A 39 10.37 -14.36 14.09
CA LEU A 39 9.66 -15.28 13.22
C LEU A 39 10.43 -15.57 11.90
N ARG A 40 11.76 -15.42 11.93
CA ARG A 40 12.63 -15.74 10.80
C ARG A 40 12.63 -17.25 10.50
N THR A 41 13.07 -17.61 9.30
CA THR A 41 13.27 -19.02 8.91
C THR A 41 14.74 -19.27 8.58
N ALA A 42 15.13 -20.53 8.41
CA ALA A 42 16.49 -20.87 7.96
C ALA A 42 16.83 -20.25 6.59
N LYS A 43 15.81 -19.97 5.76
CA LYS A 43 15.96 -19.41 4.41
C LYS A 43 15.81 -17.89 4.35
N ALA A 44 15.25 -17.26 5.39
CA ALA A 44 14.97 -15.83 5.42
C ALA A 44 15.39 -15.23 6.78
N PRO A 45 16.40 -14.35 6.83
CA PRO A 45 16.95 -13.82 8.08
C PRO A 45 15.96 -12.94 8.87
N VAL A 46 14.90 -12.48 8.21
CA VAL A 46 13.77 -11.76 8.78
C VAL A 46 12.51 -12.18 8.04
N ARG A 47 11.36 -12.27 8.73
CA ARG A 47 10.06 -12.40 8.06
C ARG A 47 9.73 -11.09 7.36
N LEU A 48 9.48 -11.13 6.05
CA LEU A 48 9.09 -9.96 5.29
C LEU A 48 7.63 -9.57 5.59
N PRO A 49 7.32 -8.27 5.68
CA PRO A 49 5.95 -7.83 5.88
C PRO A 49 5.10 -8.06 4.63
N VAL A 50 3.82 -8.41 4.86
CA VAL A 50 2.79 -8.50 3.83
C VAL A 50 1.56 -7.75 4.30
N PHE A 51 0.94 -6.97 3.41
CA PHE A 51 -0.25 -6.17 3.70
C PHE A 51 -1.19 -6.13 2.50
N SER A 52 -2.44 -5.74 2.73
CA SER A 52 -3.42 -5.50 1.67
C SER A 52 -3.77 -4.01 1.61
N ILE A 53 -3.85 -3.48 0.39
CA ILE A 53 -4.40 -2.16 0.10
C ILE A 53 -5.82 -2.38 -0.40
N VAL A 54 -6.79 -1.84 0.32
CA VAL A 54 -8.21 -1.98 0.01
C VAL A 54 -8.76 -0.61 -0.34
N LEU A 55 -9.32 -0.48 -1.54
CA LEU A 55 -10.01 0.71 -2.02
C LEU A 55 -11.46 0.37 -2.40
N ASN A 56 -12.27 1.38 -2.67
CA ASN A 56 -13.65 1.18 -3.17
C ASN A 56 -13.93 2.09 -4.37
N GLN A 57 -13.00 2.13 -5.33
CA GLN A 57 -13.17 2.94 -6.53
C GLN A 57 -14.19 2.30 -7.49
N THR A 58 -14.70 3.10 -8.43
CA THR A 58 -15.66 2.65 -9.45
C THR A 58 -15.07 1.49 -10.28
N PRO A 59 -15.76 0.35 -10.39
CA PRO A 59 -15.27 -0.77 -11.20
C PRO A 59 -15.18 -0.40 -12.68
N PRO A 60 -14.41 -1.14 -13.49
CA PRO A 60 -14.43 -1.02 -14.94
C PRO A 60 -15.83 -1.26 -15.51
N VAL A 61 -16.14 -0.68 -16.67
CA VAL A 61 -17.42 -0.82 -17.36
C VAL A 61 -17.19 -1.39 -18.75
N GLY A 62 -17.69 -2.61 -18.99
CA GLY A 62 -17.40 -3.37 -20.22
C GLY A 62 -15.90 -3.56 -20.41
N ASP A 63 -15.41 -3.20 -21.58
CA ASP A 63 -13.97 -3.27 -21.92
C ASP A 63 -13.18 -2.02 -21.51
N THR A 64 -13.82 -1.05 -20.85
CA THR A 64 -13.16 0.20 -20.45
C THR A 64 -12.49 0.01 -19.08
N PRO A 65 -11.20 0.38 -18.91
CA PRO A 65 -10.55 0.32 -17.62
C PRO A 65 -11.24 1.24 -16.60
N SER A 66 -11.04 0.96 -15.32
CA SER A 66 -11.55 1.82 -14.24
C SER A 66 -10.93 3.21 -14.35
N LEU A 67 -11.78 4.23 -14.46
CA LEU A 67 -11.37 5.63 -14.43
C LEU A 67 -11.48 6.16 -12.99
N MET A 68 -10.38 6.72 -12.50
CA MET A 68 -10.28 7.24 -11.14
C MET A 68 -10.63 8.72 -11.10
N THR A 69 -11.39 9.13 -10.09
CA THR A 69 -11.46 10.56 -9.74
C THR A 69 -10.14 10.98 -9.09
N PHE A 70 -9.88 12.29 -9.04
CA PHE A 70 -8.71 12.80 -8.30
C PHE A 70 -8.77 12.42 -6.81
N THR A 71 -9.97 12.34 -6.24
CA THR A 71 -10.18 11.88 -4.87
C THR A 71 -9.75 10.43 -4.69
N ASP A 72 -10.13 9.54 -5.61
CA ASP A 72 -9.73 8.13 -5.58
C ASP A 72 -8.21 7.99 -5.70
N LEU A 73 -7.59 8.80 -6.56
CA LEU A 73 -6.13 8.83 -6.70
C LEU A 73 -5.46 9.27 -5.39
N ALA A 74 -5.94 10.34 -4.77
CA ALA A 74 -5.41 10.80 -3.48
C ALA A 74 -5.60 9.76 -2.36
N LEU A 75 -6.70 9.00 -2.37
CA LEU A 75 -6.92 7.89 -1.43
C LEU A 75 -5.94 6.75 -1.68
N LEU A 76 -5.72 6.35 -2.94
CA LEU A 76 -4.72 5.36 -3.31
C LEU A 76 -3.32 5.77 -2.83
N PHE A 77 -2.89 7.01 -3.09
CA PHE A 77 -1.60 7.52 -2.60
C PHE A 77 -1.52 7.50 -1.07
N GLY A 78 -2.62 7.83 -0.39
CA GLY A 78 -2.73 7.73 1.05
C GLY A 78 -2.47 6.31 1.57
N CYS A 79 -3.15 5.32 0.99
CA CYS A 79 -2.97 3.91 1.34
C CYS A 79 -1.56 3.41 0.98
N VAL A 80 -1.01 3.82 -0.15
CA VAL A 80 0.39 3.51 -0.52
C VAL A 80 1.35 4.08 0.53
N GLY A 81 1.10 5.28 1.07
CA GLY A 81 1.92 5.84 2.15
C GLY A 81 1.94 4.98 3.42
N ILE A 82 0.79 4.45 3.82
CA ILE A 82 0.72 3.48 4.92
C ILE A 82 1.44 2.17 4.54
N GLY A 83 1.22 1.67 3.33
CA GLY A 83 1.90 0.48 2.81
C GLY A 83 3.42 0.62 2.81
N LEU A 84 3.96 1.77 2.41
CA LEU A 84 5.39 2.06 2.43
C LEU A 84 5.96 2.08 3.86
N ARG A 85 5.22 2.64 4.83
CA ARG A 85 5.61 2.58 6.24
C ARG A 85 5.76 1.13 6.71
N ILE A 86 4.82 0.27 6.36
CA ILE A 86 4.85 -1.16 6.71
C ILE A 86 6.00 -1.86 5.96
N ALA A 87 6.14 -1.61 4.66
CA ALA A 87 7.12 -2.26 3.79
C ALA A 87 8.57 -1.93 4.16
N LEU A 88 8.83 -0.68 4.53
CA LEU A 88 10.19 -0.14 4.72
C LEU A 88 10.59 -0.01 6.19
N THR A 89 9.82 -0.58 7.11
CA THR A 89 10.16 -0.56 8.54
C THR A 89 11.47 -1.30 8.81
N SER A 90 12.36 -0.68 9.59
CA SER A 90 13.61 -1.28 10.04
C SER A 90 13.48 -1.97 11.40
N ALA A 91 12.35 -1.81 12.09
CA ALA A 91 12.11 -2.40 13.41
C ALA A 91 12.13 -3.94 13.36
N GLU A 92 12.89 -4.55 14.27
CA GLU A 92 13.16 -6.00 14.24
C GLU A 92 12.09 -6.85 14.94
N TYR A 93 11.33 -6.25 15.86
CA TYR A 93 10.35 -6.95 16.69
C TYR A 93 8.94 -6.69 16.17
N THR A 94 8.10 -7.74 16.15
CA THR A 94 6.72 -7.67 15.65
C THR A 94 5.95 -6.49 16.26
N ALA A 95 6.06 -6.33 17.59
CA ALA A 95 5.38 -5.27 18.35
C ALA A 95 5.76 -3.84 17.96
N ALA A 96 6.95 -3.63 17.39
CA ALA A 96 7.44 -2.31 16.98
C ALA A 96 7.42 -2.12 15.45
N SER A 97 7.26 -3.20 14.69
CA SER A 97 7.27 -3.19 13.22
C SER A 97 5.95 -2.78 12.59
N GLY A 98 4.84 -2.95 13.31
CA GLY A 98 3.51 -2.64 12.86
C GLY A 98 3.12 -1.17 13.12
N MET A 99 1.81 -0.91 13.08
CA MET A 99 1.25 0.42 13.33
C MET A 99 0.80 0.62 14.77
N GLU A 100 0.73 -0.47 15.55
CA GLU A 100 0.13 -0.52 16.89
C GLU A 100 0.95 0.26 17.93
N GLY A 101 2.26 0.43 17.71
CA GLY A 101 3.16 1.18 18.59
C GLY A 101 3.33 2.65 18.21
N ILE A 102 2.57 3.15 17.25
CA ILE A 102 2.68 4.53 16.76
C ILE A 102 1.58 5.38 17.37
N GLU A 103 1.94 6.56 17.88
CA GLU A 103 1.01 7.51 18.45
C GLU A 103 -0.07 7.91 17.43
N MET A 104 -1.31 8.02 17.91
CA MET A 104 -2.49 8.17 17.06
C MET A 104 -2.44 9.41 16.16
N ASP A 105 -1.84 10.49 16.66
CA ASP A 105 -1.62 11.75 15.94
C ASP A 105 -0.57 11.63 14.82
N ALA A 106 0.40 10.72 14.96
CA ALA A 106 1.44 10.46 13.98
C ALA A 106 1.03 9.47 12.88
N LEU A 107 -0.04 8.70 13.06
CA LEU A 107 -0.52 7.71 12.08
C LEU A 107 -0.87 8.33 10.73
N GLY A 108 -1.39 9.56 10.71
CA GLY A 108 -1.80 10.26 9.49
C GLY A 108 -0.65 10.83 8.66
N MET A 109 0.57 10.88 9.21
CA MET A 109 1.70 11.55 8.54
C MET A 109 2.07 10.98 7.16
N PRO A 110 2.17 9.66 6.95
CA PRO A 110 2.49 9.10 5.63
C PRO A 110 1.42 9.41 4.60
N VAL A 111 0.15 9.42 5.03
CA VAL A 111 -1.00 9.74 4.17
C VAL A 111 -0.89 11.18 3.68
N ALA A 112 -0.68 12.12 4.60
CA ALA A 112 -0.54 13.53 4.28
C ALA A 112 0.66 13.80 3.36
N MET A 113 1.78 13.12 3.61
CA MET A 113 2.98 13.23 2.77
C MET A 113 2.71 12.71 1.35
N MET A 114 2.19 11.49 1.20
CA MET A 114 1.98 10.89 -0.11
C MET A 114 0.93 11.63 -0.95
N LYS A 115 -0.13 12.16 -0.32
CA LYS A 115 -1.14 12.96 -1.02
C LYS A 115 -0.58 14.23 -1.68
N ARG A 116 0.53 14.79 -1.17
CA ARG A 116 1.18 15.96 -1.78
C ARG A 116 1.75 15.65 -3.17
N PHE A 117 2.15 14.40 -3.42
CA PHE A 117 2.67 14.00 -4.73
C PHE A 117 1.61 14.08 -5.83
N CYS A 118 0.32 14.00 -5.49
CA CYS A 118 -0.79 14.18 -6.44
C CYS A 118 -0.83 15.60 -7.05
N TYR A 119 -0.19 16.58 -6.40
CA TYR A 119 -0.13 17.97 -6.84
C TYR A 119 1.26 18.37 -7.35
N HIS A 120 2.22 17.45 -7.36
CA HIS A 120 3.59 17.76 -7.77
C HIS A 120 3.72 17.56 -9.29
N ASN A 121 4.09 18.64 -10.00
CA ASN A 121 4.21 18.65 -11.46
C ASN A 121 5.16 17.58 -12.00
N GLY A 122 6.23 17.23 -11.28
CA GLY A 122 7.17 16.18 -11.69
C GLY A 122 6.64 14.75 -11.54
N THR A 123 5.59 14.54 -10.74
CA THR A 123 4.91 13.24 -10.61
C THR A 123 3.93 13.03 -11.77
N TYR A 124 3.40 14.11 -12.33
CA TYR A 124 2.52 14.07 -13.48
C TYR A 124 3.37 13.83 -14.73
N ILE A 125 3.58 12.57 -15.10
CA ILE A 125 4.00 12.25 -16.46
C ILE A 125 2.73 12.36 -17.30
N PRO A 126 2.64 13.32 -18.25
CA PRO A 126 1.54 13.29 -19.21
C PRO A 126 1.61 11.92 -19.87
N LEU A 127 0.50 11.19 -19.91
CA LEU A 127 0.37 10.05 -20.80
C LEU A 127 0.53 10.62 -22.21
N GLN A 128 1.76 10.67 -22.72
CA GLN A 128 2.00 10.97 -24.10
C GLN A 128 1.25 9.89 -24.87
N SER A 129 0.27 10.30 -25.66
CA SER A 129 -0.38 9.41 -26.59
C SER A 129 0.71 8.84 -27.49
N THR A 130 1.11 7.60 -27.25
CA THR A 130 1.80 6.80 -28.26
C THR A 130 0.83 6.66 -29.43
N ASN A 131 0.98 7.54 -30.42
CA ASN A 131 0.53 7.32 -31.79
C ASN A 131 1.48 6.35 -32.48
#